data_AF-A0A1G2F349-F1
#
_entry.id   AF-A0A1G2F349-F1
#
_cell.length_a   1.000
_cell.length_b   1.000
_cell.length_c   1.000
_cell.angle_alpha   90.00
_cell.angle_beta   90.00
_cell.angle_gamma   90.00
#
_symmetry.space_group_name_H-M   'P 1'
#
loop_
_entity.id
_entity.type
_entity.pdbx_description
1 polymer ?
#
loop_
_entity_poly.entity_id
_entity_poly.type
_entity_poly.pdbx_seq_one_letter_code
_entity_poly.pdbx_strand_id
1 'polypeptide(L)' 'MPKALKSGKVISLLKKNGFVLKRQKGSHLIFFHPKNHRRVIVPFHNKDLPKGTLHEIIKQAGINLYETF' A
#
# COMPACT_ATOMS: atom_id res chain seq x y z
N MET A 1 -10.54 -5.57 -11.31
CA MET A 1 -9.58 -5.72 -10.18
C MET A 1 -8.45 -6.64 -10.61
N PRO A 2 -7.18 -6.20 -10.61
CA PRO A 2 -6.07 -7.08 -10.92
C PRO A 2 -5.99 -8.23 -9.91
N LYS A 3 -5.75 -9.45 -10.42
CA LYS A 3 -5.73 -10.70 -9.64
C LYS A 3 -4.59 -10.73 -8.61
N ALA A 4 -3.51 -10.01 -8.92
CA ALA A 4 -2.27 -9.94 -8.16
C ALA A 4 -1.54 -8.62 -8.51
N LEU A 5 -0.94 -7.96 -7.51
CA LEU A 5 -0.10 -6.78 -7.71
C LEU A 5 1.22 -6.95 -6.98
N LYS A 6 2.31 -6.62 -7.66
CA LYS A 6 3.64 -6.56 -7.03
C LYS A 6 3.66 -5.47 -5.96
N SER A 7 4.34 -5.76 -4.86
CA SER A 7 4.57 -4.82 -3.75
C SER A 7 5.07 -3.45 -4.23
N GLY A 8 5.96 -3.43 -5.25
CA GLY A 8 6.46 -2.20 -5.88
C GLY A 8 5.37 -1.27 -6.45
N LYS A 9 4.33 -1.82 -7.10
CA LYS A 9 3.22 -1.00 -7.64
C LYS A 9 2.39 -0.37 -6.53
N VAL A 10 2.14 -1.12 -5.45
CA VAL A 10 1.40 -0.62 -4.27
C VAL A 10 2.18 0.49 -3.57
N ILE A 11 3.50 0.33 -3.43
CA ILE A 11 4.37 1.36 -2.86
C ILE A 11 4.34 2.64 -3.70
N SER A 12 4.43 2.50 -5.03
CA SER A 12 4.36 3.65 -5.94
C SER A 12 3.01 4.37 -5.81
N LEU A 13 1.91 3.62 -5.73
CA LEU A 13 0.58 4.17 -5.53
C LEU A 13 0.46 4.95 -4.22
N LEU A 14 0.91 4.37 -3.11
CA LEU A 14 0.89 5.02 -1.80
C LEU A 14 1.71 6.33 -1.84
N LYS A 15 2.93 6.30 -2.40
CA LYS A 15 3.76 7.50 -2.55
C LYS A 15 3.07 8.59 -3.38
N LYS A 16 2.43 8.23 -4.49
CA LYS A 16 1.65 9.17 -5.32
C LYS A 16 0.48 9.80 -4.56
N ASN A 17 -0.12 9.06 -3.63
CA ASN A 17 -1.19 9.54 -2.76
C ASN A 17 -0.67 10.23 -1.49
N GLY A 18 0.59 10.68 -1.46
CA GLY A 18 1.13 11.46 -0.34
C GLY A 18 1.54 10.64 0.89
N PHE A 19 1.57 9.31 0.79
CA PHE A 19 2.13 8.49 1.86
C PHE A 19 3.66 8.52 1.82
N VAL A 20 4.27 8.68 2.99
CA VAL A 20 5.71 8.62 3.20
C VAL A 20 6.09 7.34 3.92
N LEU A 21 7.22 6.74 3.53
CA LEU A 21 7.76 5.59 4.26
C LEU A 21 8.30 6.09 5.61
N LYS A 22 7.72 5.60 6.71
CA LYS A 22 8.12 6.00 8.06
C LYS A 22 9.16 5.04 8.65
N ARG A 23 8.97 3.74 8.43
CA ARG A 23 9.85 2.70 9.00
C ARG A 23 9.72 1.41 8.19
N GLN A 24 10.79 0.62 8.19
CA GLN A 24 10.75 -0.78 7.81
C GLN A 24 11.05 -1.67 9.02
N LYS A 25 10.33 -2.79 9.16
CA LYS A 25 10.65 -3.86 10.11
C LYS A 25 10.66 -5.19 9.35
N GLY A 26 11.85 -5.69 9.02
CA GLY A 26 12.02 -6.86 8.17
C GLY A 26 11.39 -6.64 6.79
N SER A 27 10.52 -7.55 6.36
CA SER A 27 9.76 -7.44 5.12
C SER A 27 8.51 -6.56 5.21
N HIS A 28 8.23 -5.88 6.33
CA HIS A 28 7.06 -5.00 6.44
C HIS A 28 7.45 -3.53 6.38
N LEU A 29 6.90 -2.81 5.40
CA LEU A 29 7.07 -1.37 5.23
C LEU A 29 5.88 -0.64 5.87
N ILE A 30 6.16 0.34 6.71
CA ILE A 30 5.16 1.15 7.38
C ILE A 30 5.11 2.52 6.68
N PHE A 31 3.99 2.79 6.03
CA PHE A 31 3.69 4.07 5.41
C PHE A 31 2.81 4.92 6.32
N PHE A 32 3.04 6.22 6.29
CA PHE A 32 2.29 7.22 7.03
C PHE A 32 1.91 8.36 6.09
N HIS A 33 0.68 8.83 6.16
CA HIS A 33 0.25 10.00 5.40
C HIS A 33 0.13 11.19 6.36
N PRO A 34 0.93 12.26 6.19
CA PRO A 34 1.01 13.36 7.15
C PRO A 34 -0.28 14.20 7.22
N LYS A 35 -0.97 14.41 6.09
CA LYS A 35 -2.21 15.20 6.03
C LYS A 35 -3.40 14.56 6.76
N ASN A 36 -3.61 13.26 6.61
CA ASN A 36 -4.79 12.56 7.15
C ASN A 36 -4.45 11.61 8.32
N HIS A 37 -3.19 11.61 8.77
CA HIS A 37 -2.65 10.79 9.87
C HIS A 37 -2.86 9.27 9.69
N ARG A 38 -3.14 8.79 8.48
CA ARG A 38 -3.34 7.36 8.20
C ARG A 38 -2.02 6.61 8.20
N ARG A 39 -2.06 5.38 8.69
CA ARG A 39 -0.93 4.44 8.68
C ARG A 39 -1.33 3.17 7.94
N VAL A 40 -0.41 2.68 7.11
CA VAL A 40 -0.63 1.52 6.26
C VAL A 40 0.62 0.65 6.31
N ILE A 41 0.43 -0.66 6.43
CA ILE A 41 1.51 -1.63 6.47
C ILE A 41 1.50 -2.40 5.16
N VAL A 42 2.61 -2.37 4.44
CA VAL A 42 2.77 -3.06 3.15
C VAL A 42 3.78 -4.19 3.32
N PRO A 43 3.38 -5.45 3.05
CA PRO A 43 4.32 -6.55 2.93
C PRO A 43 5.20 -6.33 1.69
N PHE A 44 6.50 -6.29 1.92
CA PHE A 44 7.55 -6.20 0.94
C PHE A 44 8.27 -7.56 0.84
N HIS A 45 7.71 -8.42 0.02
CA HIS A 45 8.29 -9.70 -0.38
C HIS A 45 8.33 -9.81 -1.91
N ASN A 46 9.18 -10.70 -2.43
CA ASN A 46 9.33 -10.95 -3.88
C ASN A 46 8.12 -11.65 -4.53
N LYS A 47 7.08 -11.98 -3.74
CA LYS A 47 5.82 -12.54 -4.24
C LYS A 47 4.78 -11.46 -4.45
N ASP A 48 3.79 -11.74 -5.29
CA ASP A 48 2.64 -10.86 -5.46
C ASP A 48 1.81 -10.78 -4.18
N LEU A 49 1.21 -9.62 -3.94
CA LEU A 49 0.27 -9.45 -2.84
C LEU A 49 -1.05 -10.12 -3.21
N PRO A 50 -1.60 -11.00 -2.34
CA PRO A 50 -2.91 -11.58 -2.57
C PRO A 50 -3.97 -10.48 -2.55
N LYS A 51 -5.04 -10.69 -3.32
CA LYS A 51 -6.12 -9.71 -3.50
C LYS A 51 -6.70 -9.19 -2.18
N GLY A 52 -6.84 -10.05 -1.17
CA GLY A 52 -7.33 -9.67 0.16
C GLY A 52 -6.45 -8.62 0.84
N THR A 53 -5.14 -8.90 0.92
CA THR A 53 -4.16 -7.99 1.51
C THR A 53 -4.08 -6.67 0.76
N LEU A 54 -4.07 -6.71 -0.57
CA LEU A 54 -4.11 -5.50 -1.38
C LEU A 54 -5.35 -4.65 -1.09
N HIS A 55 -6.52 -5.29 -1.01
CA HIS A 55 -7.79 -4.60 -0.75
C HIS A 55 -7.80 -3.96 0.64
N GLU A 56 -7.29 -4.65 1.66
CA GLU A 56 -7.15 -4.10 3.01
C GLU A 56 -6.18 -2.92 3.05
N ILE A 57 -5.02 -3.01 2.39
CA ILE A 57 -4.04 -1.93 2.29
C ILE A 57 -4.68 -0.69 1.68
N ILE A 58 -5.42 -0.84 0.57
CA ILE A 58 -6.05 0.29 -0.10
C ILE A 58 -7.20 0.86 0.72
N LYS A 59 -8.00 0.01 1.36
CA LYS A 59 -9.07 0.43 2.28
C LYS A 59 -8.50 1.20 3.48
N GLN A 60 -7.40 0.75 4.07
CA GLN A 60 -6.70 1.44 5.16
C GLN A 60 -6.07 2.76 4.69
N ALA A 61 -5.54 2.79 3.47
CA ALA A 61 -5.07 4.02 2.85
C ALA A 61 -6.23 4.99 2.55
N GLY A 62 -7.44 4.44 2.39
CA GLY A 62 -8.64 5.10 1.90
C GLY A 62 -8.43 5.74 0.54
N ILE A 63 -7.78 4.98 -0.35
CA ILE A 63 -7.63 5.29 -1.77
C ILE A 63 -8.80 4.62 -2.50
N ASN A 64 -9.40 5.31 -3.47
CA ASN A 64 -10.46 4.72 -4.28
C ASN A 64 -9.87 3.77 -5.33
N LEU A 65 -10.23 2.50 -5.23
CA LEU A 65 -9.76 1.43 -6.12
C LEU A 65 -10.20 1.62 -7.57
N TYR A 66 -11.38 2.23 -7.81
CA TYR A 66 -11.94 2.40 -9.16
C TYR A 66 -11.29 3.53 -9.95
N GLU A 67 -10.66 4.47 -9.25
CA GLU A 67 -10.03 5.65 -9.85
C GLU A 67 -8.56 5.39 -10.23
N THR A 68 -8.00 4.30 -9.71
CA THR A 68 -6.56 4.03 -9.74
C THR A 68 -6.15 3.01 -10.81
N PHE A 69 -7.09 2.15 -11.26
CA PHE A 69 -6.83 1.03 -12.16
C PHE A 69 -7.89 0.91 -13.26
#